data_AF-A0A1W9I433-F1
#
_entry.id   AF-A0A1W9I433-F1
#
_cell.length_a   1.000
_cell.length_b   1.000
_cell.length_c   1.000
_cell.angle_alpha   90.00
_cell.angle_beta   90.00
_cell.angle_gamma   90.00
#
_symmetry.space_group_name_H-M   'P 1'
#
loop_
_entity.id
_entity.type
_entity.pdbx_description
1 polymer ?
#
loop_
_entity_poly.entity_id
_entity_poly.type
_entity_poly.pdbx_seq_one_letter_code
_entity_poly.pdbx_strand_id
1 'polypeptide(L)'
;MTMQGIRAALVALALMPCAAHAGIEDTVRARFTESCAVTAQDSEQQAYTACRTALFSDASFHRLFAPVLRWGGDAAGKSISELSLTQFDPRIFAGLYLPLFKTTGRLIAEFDEVEKRTVLKLQVRFRNQLDIGQYPYPFWHSPAKWSAYEAANQLLFYVNDSGLIDVVLRSPQGTEKGLPAVKPVAPPAFDGKWSWSNGEDQPQPATSWFGGLLRAENPHLDRVVETYRQFANSLRASDCTTCHVPSNPAFSKRLVLLQTPAHAAGEIRRVLAAVRDSKMPVDDLGEPRHLSDALKSVLLREGQSFSDTIDAALAWERQRDSHH
;
A
#
# COMPACT_ATOMS: atom_id res chain seq x y z
N MET A 1 32.58 58.42 30.08
CA MET A 1 32.45 58.09 28.65
C MET A 1 33.06 56.69 28.44
N THR A 2 32.41 55.62 28.89
CA THR A 2 31.45 54.75 28.16
C THR A 2 31.88 54.33 26.76
N MET A 3 32.33 53.08 26.59
CA MET A 3 31.52 52.00 26.00
C MET A 3 32.32 50.68 25.92
N GLN A 4 31.95 49.71 26.75
CA GLN A 4 32.24 48.29 26.58
C GLN A 4 31.23 47.71 25.59
N GLY A 5 31.68 47.14 24.48
CA GLY A 5 30.86 46.41 23.52
C GLY A 5 30.98 44.90 23.74
N ILE A 6 30.05 44.33 24.50
CA ILE A 6 29.87 42.87 24.61
C ILE A 6 29.15 42.40 23.34
N ARG A 7 29.83 41.65 22.47
CA ARG A 7 29.17 40.85 21.42
C ARG A 7 28.78 39.51 22.00
N ALA A 8 27.53 39.42 22.46
CA ALA A 8 26.87 38.14 22.69
C ALA A 8 26.60 37.48 21.33
N ALA A 9 27.27 36.35 21.05
CA ALA A 9 26.88 35.48 19.96
C ALA A 9 25.60 34.74 20.38
N LEU A 10 24.47 35.08 19.75
CA LEU A 10 23.26 34.28 19.81
C LEU A 10 23.56 32.91 19.19
N VAL A 11 23.60 31.88 20.03
CA VAL A 11 23.35 30.51 19.60
C VAL A 11 21.86 30.43 19.31
N ALA A 12 21.48 30.55 18.03
CA ALA A 12 20.12 30.24 17.60
C ALA A 12 19.92 28.73 17.79
N LEU A 13 19.20 28.38 18.86
CA LEU A 13 18.65 27.05 19.09
C LEU A 13 17.67 26.76 17.93
N ALA A 14 18.14 26.06 16.91
CA ALA A 14 17.27 25.45 15.89
C ALA A 14 16.59 24.22 16.51
N LEU A 15 15.67 24.45 17.46
CA LEU A 15 14.72 23.46 17.92
C LEU A 15 13.35 23.90 17.43
N MET A 16 12.90 23.36 16.29
CA MET A 16 11.48 23.05 16.03
C MET A 16 11.30 22.43 14.63
N PRO A 17 11.31 21.09 14.57
CA PRO A 17 10.34 20.36 13.75
C PRO A 17 9.33 19.53 14.59
N CYS A 18 9.45 19.48 15.92
CA CYS A 18 8.72 18.49 16.73
C CYS A 18 7.19 18.65 16.73
N ALA A 19 6.65 19.87 16.64
CA ALA A 19 5.21 20.09 16.84
C ALA A 19 4.32 19.59 15.68
N ALA A 20 4.80 19.65 14.43
CA ALA A 20 4.03 19.19 13.28
C ALA A 20 3.94 17.64 13.19
N HIS A 21 4.91 16.94 13.79
CA HIS A 21 5.00 15.48 13.73
C HIS A 21 4.25 14.76 14.87
N ALA A 22 3.97 15.46 15.98
CA ALA A 22 3.26 14.86 17.12
C ALA A 22 1.85 14.35 16.71
N GLY A 23 1.13 15.11 15.90
CA GLY A 23 -0.22 14.72 15.45
C GLY A 23 -0.25 13.48 14.54
N ILE A 24 0.75 13.29 13.69
CA ILE A 24 0.82 12.11 12.81
C ILE A 24 1.23 10.86 13.60
N GLU A 25 2.14 11.00 14.57
CA GLU A 25 2.53 9.93 15.48
C GLU A 25 1.31 9.41 16.27
N ASP A 26 0.58 10.32 16.92
CA ASP A 26 -0.59 9.97 17.73
C ASP A 26 -1.67 9.30 16.89
N THR A 27 -1.92 9.82 15.67
CA THR A 27 -2.93 9.24 14.78
C THR A 27 -2.51 7.84 14.31
N VAL A 28 -1.26 7.64 13.89
CA VAL A 28 -0.78 6.31 13.48
C VAL A 28 -0.85 5.34 14.66
N ARG A 29 -0.37 5.75 15.84
CA ARG A 29 -0.40 4.92 17.05
C ARG A 29 -1.82 4.54 17.44
N ALA A 30 -2.73 5.51 17.50
CA ALA A 30 -4.13 5.30 17.86
C ALA A 30 -4.79 4.32 16.90
N ARG A 31 -4.71 4.57 15.58
CA ARG A 31 -5.37 3.71 14.58
C ARG A 31 -4.90 2.27 14.60
N PHE A 32 -3.59 2.05 14.70
CA PHE A 32 -3.05 0.70 14.77
C PHE A 32 -3.37 0.01 16.11
N THR A 33 -3.36 0.74 17.23
CA THR A 33 -3.67 0.16 18.54
C THR A 33 -5.15 -0.17 18.69
N GLU A 34 -6.04 0.69 18.17
CA GLU A 34 -7.49 0.47 18.19
C GLU A 34 -7.91 -0.68 17.29
N SER A 35 -7.31 -0.78 16.09
CA SER A 35 -7.85 -1.65 15.04
C SER A 35 -7.03 -2.93 14.81
N CYS A 36 -5.73 -2.91 15.14
CA CYS A 36 -4.77 -3.92 14.68
C CYS A 36 -3.90 -4.47 15.82
N ALA A 37 -4.36 -4.35 17.07
CA ALA A 37 -3.63 -4.83 18.23
C ALA A 37 -3.37 -6.36 18.19
N VAL A 38 -2.30 -6.77 18.87
CA VAL A 38 -2.10 -8.16 19.29
C VAL A 38 -3.10 -8.45 20.41
N THR A 39 -4.27 -8.98 20.07
CA THR A 39 -5.27 -9.42 21.05
C THR A 39 -5.01 -10.86 21.48
N ALA A 40 -5.35 -11.18 22.73
CA ALA A 40 -5.22 -12.54 23.27
C ALA A 40 -6.39 -13.46 22.89
N GLN A 41 -7.50 -12.89 22.40
CA GLN A 41 -8.73 -13.62 22.08
C GLN A 41 -9.37 -13.00 20.83
N ASP A 42 -9.29 -13.75 19.73
CA ASP A 42 -10.10 -13.75 18.49
C ASP A 42 -9.35 -14.65 17.49
N SER A 43 -10.04 -15.21 16.49
CA SER A 43 -9.31 -15.89 15.40
C SER A 43 -8.49 -14.86 14.60
N GLU A 44 -7.31 -15.24 14.11
CA GLU A 44 -6.43 -14.31 13.37
C GLU A 44 -7.14 -13.69 12.15
N GLN A 45 -8.09 -14.43 11.57
CA GLN A 45 -8.94 -14.00 10.46
C GLN A 45 -9.93 -12.88 10.85
N GLN A 46 -10.57 -12.99 12.01
CA GLN A 46 -11.48 -11.96 12.51
C GLN A 46 -10.73 -10.67 12.85
N ALA A 47 -9.60 -10.79 13.56
CA ALA A 47 -8.75 -9.64 13.89
C ALA A 47 -8.21 -8.94 12.63
N TYR A 48 -7.81 -9.71 11.61
CA TYR A 48 -7.44 -9.16 10.31
C TYR A 48 -8.59 -8.41 9.64
N THR A 49 -9.79 -9.00 9.63
CA THR A 49 -10.98 -8.41 8.99
C THR A 49 -11.38 -7.09 9.67
N ALA A 50 -11.39 -7.06 11.01
CA ALA A 50 -11.69 -5.84 11.77
C ALA A 50 -10.66 -4.72 11.50
N CYS A 51 -9.36 -5.05 11.59
CA CYS A 51 -8.26 -4.14 11.27
C CYS A 51 -8.40 -3.59 9.83
N ARG A 52 -8.69 -4.46 8.87
CA ARG A 52 -8.87 -4.08 7.46
C ARG A 52 -10.02 -3.11 7.27
N THR A 53 -11.20 -3.44 7.79
CA THR A 53 -12.39 -2.59 7.64
C THR A 53 -12.13 -1.21 8.21
N ALA A 54 -11.56 -1.13 9.42
CA ALA A 54 -11.25 0.14 10.08
C ALA A 54 -10.22 0.98 9.30
N LEU A 55 -9.12 0.37 8.85
CA LEU A 55 -8.08 1.10 8.10
C LEU A 55 -8.54 1.50 6.68
N PHE A 56 -9.41 0.72 6.04
CA PHE A 56 -9.90 1.02 4.69
C PHE A 56 -10.96 2.12 4.66
N SER A 57 -11.82 2.23 5.68
CA SER A 57 -12.89 3.24 5.71
C SER A 57 -12.46 4.57 6.33
N ASP A 58 -11.34 4.62 7.05
CA ASP A 58 -10.91 5.82 7.77
C ASP A 58 -10.26 6.89 6.86
N ALA A 59 -11.09 7.78 6.32
CA ALA A 59 -10.64 8.92 5.54
C ALA A 59 -9.70 9.87 6.32
N SER A 60 -9.77 9.92 7.66
CA SER A 60 -8.84 10.73 8.46
C SER A 60 -7.44 10.14 8.47
N PHE A 61 -7.34 8.81 8.55
CA PHE A 61 -6.09 8.09 8.45
C PHE A 61 -5.48 8.22 7.05
N HIS A 62 -6.29 8.16 5.98
CA HIS A 62 -5.76 8.30 4.61
C HIS A 62 -5.17 9.68 4.33
N ARG A 63 -5.68 10.73 4.99
CA ARG A 63 -5.14 12.11 4.86
C ARG A 63 -3.73 12.29 5.40
N LEU A 64 -3.22 11.32 6.17
CA LEU A 64 -1.83 11.32 6.63
C LEU A 64 -0.84 10.98 5.50
N PHE A 65 -1.31 10.38 4.41
CA PHE A 65 -0.46 9.90 3.33
C PHE A 65 -0.43 10.87 2.15
N ALA A 66 0.71 10.89 1.47
CA ALA A 66 0.82 11.57 0.18
C ALA A 66 -0.08 10.88 -0.86
N PRO A 67 -0.55 11.59 -1.91
CA PRO A 67 -1.42 11.01 -2.94
C PRO A 67 -0.83 9.79 -3.66
N VAL A 68 0.50 9.66 -3.67
CA VAL A 68 1.22 8.49 -4.13
C VAL A 68 2.10 7.99 -3.01
N LEU A 69 1.77 6.81 -2.48
CA LEU A 69 2.54 6.14 -1.46
C LEU A 69 3.51 5.14 -2.09
N ARG A 70 4.73 5.02 -1.55
CA ARG A 70 5.70 4.00 -1.95
C ARG A 70 5.83 2.93 -0.86
N TRP A 71 5.66 1.67 -1.22
CA TRP A 71 5.72 0.52 -0.32
C TRP A 71 6.80 -0.47 -0.72
N GLY A 72 7.54 -1.00 0.25
CA GLY A 72 8.52 -2.04 -0.02
C GLY A 72 9.19 -2.60 1.22
N GLY A 73 10.30 -3.29 0.98
CA GLY A 73 11.15 -3.84 2.03
C GLY A 73 12.32 -2.89 2.26
N ASP A 74 12.61 -2.63 3.51
CA ASP A 74 13.87 -2.05 3.92
C ASP A 74 15.03 -2.99 3.53
N ALA A 75 16.19 -2.40 3.23
CA ALA A 75 17.41 -3.12 2.91
C ALA A 75 18.58 -2.41 3.60
N ALA A 76 19.25 -3.13 4.50
CA ALA A 76 20.37 -2.59 5.28
C ALA A 76 21.42 -1.94 4.36
N GLY A 77 21.80 -0.69 4.70
CA GLY A 77 22.80 0.08 3.97
C GLY A 77 22.34 0.70 2.66
N LYS A 78 21.06 0.62 2.29
CA LYS A 78 20.50 1.27 1.11
C LYS A 78 19.59 2.44 1.50
N SER A 79 19.71 3.55 0.78
CA SER A 79 18.74 4.64 0.85
C SER A 79 17.42 4.25 0.16
N ILE A 80 16.34 4.94 0.49
CA ILE A 80 15.02 4.82 -0.15
C ILE A 80 15.13 4.98 -1.67
N SER A 81 16.04 5.85 -2.14
CA SER A 81 16.24 6.13 -3.56
C SER A 81 16.82 4.93 -4.36
N GLU A 82 17.45 3.99 -3.65
CA GLU A 82 18.06 2.78 -4.21
C GLU A 82 17.11 1.57 -4.14
N LEU A 83 15.97 1.70 -3.47
CA LEU A 83 14.98 0.64 -3.36
C LEU A 83 14.04 0.62 -4.57
N SER A 84 13.67 -0.59 -4.98
CA SER A 84 12.53 -0.79 -5.90
C SER A 84 11.25 -0.90 -5.09
N LEU A 85 10.40 0.13 -5.18
CA LEU A 85 9.18 0.24 -4.39
C LEU A 85 7.94 0.17 -5.27
N THR A 86 6.88 -0.42 -4.73
CA THR A 86 5.56 -0.42 -5.36
C THR A 86 4.84 0.87 -4.99
N GLN A 87 4.20 1.51 -5.96
CA GLN A 87 3.33 2.65 -5.74
C GLN A 87 1.91 2.19 -5.43
N PHE A 88 1.24 2.91 -4.54
CA PHE A 88 -0.16 2.68 -4.19
C PHE A 88 -0.92 3.99 -3.99
N ASP A 89 -2.22 3.96 -4.31
CA ASP A 89 -3.22 4.79 -3.65
C ASP A 89 -3.23 4.46 -2.14
N PRO A 90 -3.17 5.46 -1.24
CA PRO A 90 -3.13 5.23 0.20
C PRO A 90 -4.27 4.38 0.77
N ARG A 91 -5.47 4.45 0.18
CA ARG A 91 -6.64 3.68 0.64
C ARG A 91 -6.47 2.20 0.31
N ILE A 92 -6.01 1.91 -0.91
CA ILE A 92 -5.71 0.54 -1.33
C ILE A 92 -4.58 -0.02 -0.47
N PHE A 93 -3.55 0.76 -0.19
CA PHE A 93 -2.48 0.35 0.72
C PHE A 93 -3.01 0.06 2.14
N ALA A 94 -3.80 0.98 2.70
CA ALA A 94 -4.36 0.85 4.04
C ALA A 94 -5.32 -0.33 4.19
N GLY A 95 -6.09 -0.67 3.16
CA GLY A 95 -6.99 -1.82 3.16
C GLY A 95 -6.33 -3.15 2.80
N LEU A 96 -5.29 -3.18 1.98
CA LEU A 96 -4.71 -4.44 1.50
C LEU A 96 -3.44 -4.86 2.24
N TYR A 97 -2.59 -3.91 2.61
CA TYR A 97 -1.22 -4.22 3.05
C TYR A 97 -1.01 -4.00 4.55
N LEU A 98 -1.47 -2.88 5.10
CA LEU A 98 -1.35 -2.61 6.53
C LEU A 98 -2.03 -3.66 7.42
N PRO A 99 -3.23 -4.20 7.09
CA PRO A 99 -3.92 -5.12 7.97
C PRO A 99 -3.23 -6.48 8.12
N LEU A 100 -2.31 -6.79 7.22
CA LEU A 100 -1.44 -7.97 7.30
C LEU A 100 -0.48 -7.89 8.49
N PHE A 101 -0.41 -6.77 9.20
CA PHE A 101 0.43 -6.56 10.35
C PHE A 101 -0.42 -6.35 11.60
N LYS A 102 0.00 -6.94 12.73
CA LYS A 102 -0.53 -6.70 14.07
C LYS A 102 0.49 -6.02 14.95
N THR A 103 0.08 -5.15 15.85
CA THR A 103 1.00 -4.32 16.66
C THR A 103 0.78 -4.47 18.17
N THR A 104 1.81 -4.16 18.94
CA THR A 104 1.72 -3.91 20.39
C THR A 104 1.33 -2.46 20.72
N GLY A 105 1.23 -1.59 19.71
CA GLY A 105 1.08 -0.13 19.86
C GLY A 105 2.40 0.60 20.15
N ARG A 106 3.54 -0.12 20.22
CA ARG A 106 4.85 0.51 20.39
C ARG A 106 5.26 1.21 19.10
N LEU A 107 5.25 2.54 19.14
CA LEU A 107 5.72 3.43 18.08
C LEU A 107 6.79 4.37 18.65
N ILE A 108 7.86 4.58 17.90
CA ILE A 108 8.93 5.54 18.21
C ILE A 108 9.14 6.43 16.99
N ALA A 109 9.15 7.75 17.18
CA ALA A 109 9.56 8.71 16.15
C ALA A 109 11.05 9.03 16.29
N GLU A 110 11.79 8.97 15.19
CA GLU A 110 13.22 9.30 15.13
C GLU A 110 13.51 10.12 13.87
N PHE A 111 14.62 10.85 13.87
CA PHE A 111 15.14 11.47 12.66
C PHE A 111 16.12 10.51 11.98
N ASP A 112 15.84 10.16 10.72
CA ASP A 112 16.73 9.35 9.90
C ASP A 112 17.79 10.26 9.27
N GLU A 113 19.04 10.10 9.68
CA GLU A 113 20.15 10.92 9.20
C GLU A 113 20.58 10.63 7.75
N VAL A 114 20.20 9.48 7.19
CA VAL A 114 20.50 9.15 5.79
C VAL A 114 19.44 9.78 4.89
N GLU A 115 18.16 9.60 5.24
CA GLU A 115 17.04 10.12 4.46
C GLU A 115 16.74 11.59 4.74
N LYS A 116 17.32 12.16 5.81
CA LYS A 116 17.08 13.51 6.31
C LYS A 116 15.60 13.79 6.57
N ARG A 117 14.89 12.81 7.14
CA ARG A 117 13.44 12.85 7.36
C ARG A 117 13.06 12.22 8.69
N THR A 118 11.92 12.63 9.24
CA THR A 118 11.31 11.92 10.36
C THR A 118 10.81 10.55 9.91
N VAL A 119 11.11 9.51 10.69
CA VAL A 119 10.60 8.15 10.51
C VAL A 119 9.84 7.72 11.76
N LEU A 120 8.61 7.24 11.59
CA LEU A 120 7.84 6.59 12.63
C LEU A 120 8.08 5.08 12.55
N LYS A 121 8.62 4.49 13.60
CA LYS A 121 8.94 3.05 13.71
C LYS A 121 7.87 2.36 14.55
N LEU A 122 6.90 1.73 13.89
CA LEU A 122 5.84 0.97 14.54
C LEU A 122 6.25 -0.50 14.66
N GLN A 123 6.30 -1.02 15.88
CA GLN A 123 6.55 -2.44 16.13
C GLN A 123 5.36 -3.27 15.63
N VAL A 124 5.62 -4.30 14.82
CA VAL A 124 4.57 -5.14 14.25
C VAL A 124 4.96 -6.62 14.18
N ARG A 125 3.98 -7.49 13.90
CA ARG A 125 4.19 -8.86 13.44
C ARG A 125 3.32 -9.11 12.21
N PHE A 126 3.86 -9.78 11.21
CA PHE A 126 3.09 -10.23 10.06
C PHE A 126 2.11 -11.37 10.42
N ARG A 127 0.88 -11.31 9.89
CA ARG A 127 -0.17 -12.31 10.04
C ARG A 127 0.02 -13.38 8.96
N ASN A 128 0.91 -14.35 9.22
CA ASN A 128 1.29 -15.38 8.26
C ASN A 128 0.38 -16.63 8.25
N GLN A 129 -0.64 -16.69 9.12
CA GLN A 129 -1.61 -17.80 9.21
C GLN A 129 -3.00 -17.42 8.68
N LEU A 130 -3.12 -16.32 7.92
CA LEU A 130 -4.36 -16.01 7.21
C LEU A 130 -4.61 -17.01 6.09
N ASP A 131 -5.88 -17.19 5.73
CA ASP A 131 -6.24 -17.94 4.54
C ASP A 131 -5.55 -17.34 3.30
N ILE A 132 -5.11 -18.18 2.37
CA ILE A 132 -4.30 -17.75 1.21
C ILE A 132 -4.98 -16.66 0.36
N GLY A 133 -6.31 -16.64 0.33
CA GLY A 133 -7.11 -15.64 -0.38
C GLY A 133 -7.13 -14.25 0.28
N GLN A 134 -6.62 -14.13 1.51
CA GLN A 134 -6.59 -12.87 2.25
C GLN A 134 -5.35 -12.01 1.91
N TYR A 135 -4.29 -12.63 1.43
CA TYR A 135 -3.13 -11.89 0.94
C TYR A 135 -3.45 -11.21 -0.39
N PRO A 136 -3.01 -9.96 -0.63
CA PRO A 136 -3.34 -9.21 -1.85
C PRO A 136 -2.86 -9.88 -3.15
N TYR A 137 -1.86 -10.75 -3.06
CA TYR A 137 -1.41 -11.63 -4.13
C TYR A 137 -0.59 -12.76 -3.51
N PRO A 138 -0.23 -13.81 -4.27
CA PRO A 138 0.66 -14.88 -3.83
C PRO A 138 2.05 -14.39 -3.39
N PHE A 139 2.22 -13.89 -2.16
CA PHE A 139 3.54 -13.44 -1.66
C PHE A 139 4.60 -14.55 -1.73
N TRP A 140 4.15 -15.80 -1.66
CA TRP A 140 4.93 -17.02 -1.82
C TRP A 140 5.42 -17.30 -3.24
N HIS A 141 5.09 -16.45 -4.23
CA HIS A 141 5.72 -16.49 -5.55
C HIS A 141 7.25 -16.36 -5.48
N SER A 142 7.77 -15.83 -4.37
CA SER A 142 9.19 -15.74 -4.05
C SER A 142 9.39 -16.17 -2.59
N PRO A 143 10.12 -17.27 -2.32
CA PRO A 143 10.44 -17.68 -0.96
C PRO A 143 11.10 -16.56 -0.15
N ALA A 144 12.03 -15.82 -0.78
CA ALA A 144 12.68 -14.66 -0.17
C ALA A 144 11.68 -13.56 0.20
N LYS A 145 10.68 -13.28 -0.65
CA LYS A 145 9.62 -12.32 -0.32
C LYS A 145 8.80 -12.80 0.88
N TRP A 146 8.34 -14.05 0.87
CA TRP A 146 7.57 -14.62 1.99
C TRP A 146 8.34 -14.54 3.31
N SER A 147 9.59 -15.02 3.34
CA SER A 147 10.45 -14.95 4.53
C SER A 147 10.70 -13.50 4.98
N ALA A 148 10.85 -12.55 4.06
CA ALA A 148 11.00 -11.14 4.41
C ALA A 148 9.73 -10.53 5.05
N TYR A 149 8.53 -11.02 4.68
CA TYR A 149 7.30 -10.65 5.37
C TYR A 149 7.22 -11.30 6.76
N GLU A 150 7.52 -12.59 6.88
CA GLU A 150 7.51 -13.29 8.19
C GLU A 150 8.53 -12.70 9.19
N ALA A 151 9.70 -12.30 8.69
CA ALA A 151 10.77 -11.69 9.49
C ALA A 151 10.50 -10.23 9.86
N ALA A 152 9.54 -9.56 9.20
CA ALA A 152 9.26 -8.16 9.50
C ALA A 152 8.71 -8.01 10.92
N ASN A 153 9.38 -7.16 11.70
CA ASN A 153 9.03 -6.86 13.10
C ASN A 153 8.80 -5.35 13.34
N GLN A 154 8.94 -4.54 12.29
CA GLN A 154 8.57 -3.13 12.31
C GLN A 154 8.10 -2.63 10.93
N LEU A 155 7.24 -1.61 10.95
CA LEU A 155 6.92 -0.75 9.82
C LEU A 155 7.57 0.62 10.04
N LEU A 156 8.19 1.15 8.99
CA LEU A 156 8.84 2.45 8.96
C LEU A 156 7.98 3.40 8.11
N PHE A 157 7.38 4.42 8.71
CA PHE A 157 6.61 5.45 8.00
C PHE A 157 7.45 6.72 7.89
N TYR A 158 7.93 7.03 6.69
CA TYR A 158 8.72 8.23 6.45
C TYR A 158 7.81 9.41 6.13
N VAL A 159 8.03 10.52 6.85
CA VAL A 159 7.30 11.77 6.68
C VAL A 159 8.11 12.70 5.78
N ASN A 160 7.47 13.23 4.74
CA ASN A 160 8.08 14.18 3.82
C ASN A 160 8.01 15.63 4.36
N ASP A 161 8.63 16.56 3.64
CA ASP A 161 8.69 17.98 4.02
C ASP A 161 7.32 18.68 4.09
N SER A 162 6.28 18.08 3.48
CA SER A 162 4.89 18.56 3.56
C SER A 162 4.13 17.97 4.77
N GLY A 163 4.79 17.18 5.62
CA GLY A 163 4.17 16.55 6.79
C GLY A 163 3.33 15.31 6.45
N LEU A 164 3.46 14.75 5.25
CA LEU A 164 2.71 13.56 4.80
C LEU A 164 3.61 12.33 4.71
N ILE A 165 3.05 11.14 4.93
CA ILE A 165 3.74 9.87 4.72
C ILE A 165 3.77 9.54 3.23
N ASP A 166 4.95 9.49 2.63
CA ASP A 166 5.13 9.14 1.21
C ASP A 166 5.87 7.82 0.99
N VAL A 167 6.45 7.24 2.04
CA VAL A 167 7.09 5.92 2.02
C VAL A 167 6.73 5.12 3.26
N VAL A 168 6.39 3.84 3.05
CA VAL A 168 6.30 2.85 4.13
C VAL A 168 7.16 1.65 3.79
N LEU A 169 8.03 1.24 4.70
CA LEU A 169 8.87 0.05 4.54
C LEU A 169 8.58 -0.98 5.63
N ARG A 170 8.60 -2.27 5.27
CA ARG A 170 8.71 -3.36 6.26
C ARG A 170 10.18 -3.63 6.54
N SER A 171 10.54 -3.83 7.81
CA SER A 171 11.93 -4.07 8.22
C SER A 171 11.99 -5.16 9.31
N PRO A 172 13.02 -6.02 9.30
CA PRO A 172 13.30 -6.98 10.37
C PRO A 172 14.19 -6.39 11.48
N GLN A 173 14.56 -5.10 11.39
CA GLN A 173 15.56 -4.46 12.26
C GLN A 173 14.96 -3.87 13.54
N GLY A 174 13.68 -4.13 13.82
CA GLY A 174 12.99 -3.69 15.03
C GLY A 174 13.27 -4.59 16.23
N THR A 175 12.70 -4.19 17.37
CA THR A 175 12.76 -4.97 18.60
C THR A 175 11.74 -6.11 18.58
N GLU A 176 12.14 -7.31 18.99
CA GLU A 176 11.24 -8.46 19.19
C GLU A 176 10.53 -8.45 20.56
N LYS A 177 10.99 -7.61 21.51
CA LYS A 177 10.44 -7.56 22.87
C LYS A 177 8.93 -7.25 22.87
N GLY A 178 8.14 -8.18 23.42
CA GLY A 178 6.69 -8.04 23.56
C GLY A 178 5.88 -8.47 22.32
N LEU A 179 6.54 -8.83 21.21
CA LEU A 179 5.86 -9.41 20.06
C LEU A 179 5.62 -10.92 20.28
N PRO A 180 4.52 -11.47 19.76
CA PRO A 180 4.34 -12.91 19.70
C PRO A 180 5.44 -13.52 18.82
N ALA A 181 5.90 -14.71 19.19
CA ALA A 181 6.88 -15.46 18.42
C ALA A 181 6.36 -15.74 16.99
N VAL A 182 7.25 -15.66 16.00
CA VAL A 182 6.94 -16.12 14.63
C VAL A 182 6.75 -17.63 14.67
N LYS A 183 5.62 -18.11 14.14
CA LYS A 183 5.45 -19.53 13.80
C LYS A 183 5.52 -19.62 12.28
N PRO A 184 6.66 -20.05 11.70
CA PRO A 184 6.81 -20.11 10.25
C PRO A 184 5.71 -20.97 9.62
N VAL A 185 5.16 -20.50 8.50
CA VAL A 185 4.14 -21.24 7.73
C VAL A 185 4.73 -21.54 6.37
N ALA A 186 4.60 -22.80 5.94
CA ALA A 186 4.90 -23.18 4.57
C ALA A 186 3.67 -22.84 3.69
N PRO A 187 3.75 -21.82 2.81
CA PRO A 187 2.68 -21.51 1.89
C PRO A 187 2.59 -22.60 0.80
N PRO A 188 1.46 -22.68 0.05
CA PRO A 188 1.39 -23.56 -1.11
C PRO A 188 2.44 -23.20 -2.16
N ALA A 189 2.74 -24.13 -3.07
CA ALA A 189 3.57 -23.83 -4.22
C ALA A 189 2.90 -22.76 -5.10
N PHE A 190 3.70 -21.85 -5.66
CA PHE A 190 3.21 -20.89 -6.65
C PHE A 190 3.08 -21.58 -8.00
N ASP A 191 1.88 -21.55 -8.58
CA ASP A 191 1.53 -22.21 -9.84
C ASP A 191 1.72 -21.30 -11.08
N GLY A 192 2.33 -20.12 -10.88
CA GLY A 192 2.49 -19.12 -11.93
C GLY A 192 1.30 -18.17 -12.10
N LYS A 193 0.20 -18.34 -11.34
CA LYS A 193 -1.00 -17.52 -11.47
C LYS A 193 -1.13 -16.49 -10.36
N TRP A 194 -1.32 -15.23 -10.76
CA TRP A 194 -1.56 -14.14 -9.82
C TRP A 194 -3.00 -14.08 -9.27
N SER A 195 -3.92 -14.79 -9.93
CA SER A 195 -5.32 -14.90 -9.57
C SER A 195 -5.83 -16.32 -9.85
N TRP A 196 -6.74 -16.82 -9.03
CA TRP A 196 -7.33 -18.16 -9.16
C TRP A 196 -8.83 -18.14 -8.81
N SER A 197 -9.48 -19.31 -8.85
CA SER A 197 -10.88 -19.51 -8.42
C SER A 197 -10.87 -20.44 -7.20
N ASN A 198 -11.71 -20.17 -6.21
CA ASN A 198 -11.80 -20.99 -5.00
C ASN A 198 -12.77 -22.18 -5.10
N GLY A 199 -12.83 -22.91 -6.23
CA GLY A 199 -13.71 -24.08 -6.37
C GLY A 199 -15.24 -23.78 -6.37
N GLU A 200 -15.64 -22.59 -5.91
CA GLU A 200 -16.99 -22.03 -5.91
C GLU A 200 -17.12 -20.87 -6.91
N ASP A 201 -16.22 -20.81 -7.90
CA ASP A 201 -16.14 -19.75 -8.92
C ASP A 201 -15.95 -18.32 -8.40
N GLN A 202 -15.60 -18.15 -7.12
CA GLN A 202 -15.25 -16.83 -6.60
C GLN A 202 -13.79 -16.52 -6.91
N PRO A 203 -13.51 -15.33 -7.48
CA PRO A 203 -12.17 -14.97 -7.87
C PRO A 203 -11.30 -14.66 -6.64
N GLN A 204 -10.05 -15.10 -6.72
CA GLN A 204 -9.05 -14.96 -5.68
C GLN A 204 -7.83 -14.19 -6.21
N PRO A 205 -7.07 -13.48 -5.34
CA PRO A 205 -7.31 -13.34 -3.89
C PRO A 205 -8.51 -12.44 -3.59
N ALA A 206 -9.44 -12.91 -2.76
CA ALA A 206 -10.73 -12.27 -2.49
C ALA A 206 -10.59 -10.78 -2.12
N THR A 207 -9.58 -10.44 -1.33
CA THR A 207 -9.33 -9.07 -0.84
C THR A 207 -9.00 -8.11 -1.96
N SER A 208 -8.25 -8.61 -2.94
CA SER A 208 -7.91 -7.87 -4.15
C SER A 208 -9.04 -7.78 -5.17
N TRP A 209 -10.16 -8.47 -4.94
CA TRP A 209 -11.44 -8.36 -5.65
C TRP A 209 -12.47 -7.52 -4.87
N PHE A 210 -12.00 -6.62 -4.00
CA PHE A 210 -12.82 -5.82 -3.07
C PHE A 210 -13.58 -6.62 -2.01
N GLY A 211 -13.34 -7.93 -1.90
CA GLY A 211 -13.93 -8.79 -0.87
C GLY A 211 -13.64 -8.26 0.53
N GLY A 212 -14.67 -7.69 1.14
CA GLY A 212 -14.63 -7.04 2.45
C GLY A 212 -13.72 -5.80 2.54
N LEU A 213 -13.43 -5.15 1.41
CA LEU A 213 -13.02 -3.74 1.38
C LEU A 213 -14.26 -2.85 1.22
N LEU A 214 -15.11 -3.18 0.25
CA LEU A 214 -16.43 -2.56 0.08
C LEU A 214 -17.50 -3.44 0.74
N ARG A 215 -18.63 -2.84 1.11
CA ARG A 215 -19.75 -3.57 1.70
C ARG A 215 -20.40 -4.48 0.68
N ALA A 216 -20.85 -5.66 1.11
CA ALA A 216 -21.48 -6.64 0.23
C ALA A 216 -22.78 -6.11 -0.41
N GLU A 217 -23.45 -5.16 0.25
CA GLU A 217 -24.69 -4.54 -0.23
C GLU A 217 -24.44 -3.40 -1.24
N ASN A 218 -23.18 -3.09 -1.55
CA ASN A 218 -22.84 -2.04 -2.50
C ASN A 218 -23.30 -2.46 -3.91
N PRO A 219 -24.31 -1.79 -4.50
CA PRO A 219 -24.95 -2.22 -5.74
C PRO A 219 -24.02 -2.11 -6.97
N HIS A 220 -22.84 -1.50 -6.81
CA HIS A 220 -21.87 -1.31 -7.87
C HIS A 220 -20.83 -2.44 -7.94
N LEU A 221 -20.77 -3.36 -6.95
CA LEU A 221 -19.71 -4.38 -6.87
C LEU A 221 -19.62 -5.28 -8.09
N ASP A 222 -20.74 -5.82 -8.57
CA ASP A 222 -20.75 -6.68 -9.75
C ASP A 222 -20.26 -5.92 -10.98
N ARG A 223 -20.64 -4.64 -11.10
CA ARG A 223 -20.20 -3.78 -12.20
C ARG A 223 -18.72 -3.45 -12.11
N VAL A 224 -18.16 -3.26 -10.91
CA VAL A 224 -16.72 -3.07 -10.69
C VAL A 224 -15.95 -4.28 -11.21
N VAL A 225 -16.41 -5.49 -10.87
CA VAL A 225 -15.78 -6.75 -11.31
C VAL A 225 -15.87 -6.89 -12.84
N GLU A 226 -17.03 -6.62 -13.42
CA GLU A 226 -17.26 -6.72 -14.86
C GLU A 226 -16.38 -5.74 -15.65
N THR A 227 -16.41 -4.46 -15.28
CA THR A 227 -15.64 -3.40 -15.97
C THR A 227 -14.14 -3.61 -15.80
N TYR A 228 -13.69 -4.11 -14.64
CA TYR A 228 -12.30 -4.54 -14.50
C TYR A 228 -11.93 -5.68 -15.43
N ARG A 229 -12.78 -6.71 -15.61
CA ARG A 229 -12.49 -7.82 -16.54
C ARG A 229 -12.31 -7.32 -17.97
N GLN A 230 -13.16 -6.37 -18.41
CA GLN A 230 -13.04 -5.72 -19.71
C GLN A 230 -11.74 -4.90 -19.83
N PHE A 231 -11.42 -4.12 -18.80
CA PHE A 231 -10.17 -3.36 -18.75
C PHE A 231 -8.93 -4.27 -18.72
N ALA A 232 -8.94 -5.35 -17.95
CA ALA A 232 -7.87 -6.33 -17.86
C ALA A 232 -7.61 -7.04 -19.20
N ASN A 233 -8.65 -7.29 -20.01
CA ASN A 233 -8.48 -7.77 -21.38
C ASN A 233 -7.72 -6.75 -22.24
N SER A 234 -8.07 -5.47 -22.12
CA SER A 234 -7.41 -4.39 -22.85
C SER A 234 -5.96 -4.19 -22.40
N LEU A 235 -5.68 -4.30 -21.09
CA LEU A 235 -4.33 -4.27 -20.53
C LEU A 235 -3.47 -5.41 -21.09
N ARG A 236 -4.01 -6.63 -21.16
CA ARG A 236 -3.32 -7.79 -21.75
C ARG A 236 -3.04 -7.61 -23.24
N ALA A 237 -4.04 -7.14 -23.99
CA ALA A 237 -3.89 -6.84 -25.42
C ALA A 237 -2.89 -5.70 -25.69
N SER A 238 -2.57 -4.89 -24.67
CA SER A 238 -1.62 -3.78 -24.72
C SER A 238 -0.31 -4.08 -23.96
N ASP A 239 0.00 -5.36 -23.69
CA ASP A 239 1.19 -5.86 -22.99
C ASP A 239 1.45 -5.28 -21.59
N CYS A 240 0.48 -4.64 -20.95
CA CYS A 240 0.70 -3.93 -19.69
C CYS A 240 0.99 -4.90 -18.53
N THR A 241 0.31 -6.05 -18.51
CA THR A 241 0.41 -7.02 -17.40
C THR A 241 1.65 -7.90 -17.46
N THR A 242 2.50 -7.75 -18.48
CA THR A 242 3.81 -8.42 -18.50
C THR A 242 4.73 -7.81 -17.45
N CYS A 243 4.73 -6.49 -17.31
CA CYS A 243 5.61 -5.75 -16.40
C CYS A 243 4.92 -5.31 -15.11
N HIS A 244 3.61 -5.03 -15.16
CA HIS A 244 2.83 -4.53 -14.03
C HIS A 244 2.27 -5.64 -13.12
N VAL A 245 3.16 -6.55 -12.71
CA VAL A 245 2.87 -7.72 -11.84
C VAL A 245 3.85 -7.80 -10.67
N PRO A 246 3.51 -8.53 -9.59
CA PRO A 246 4.33 -8.53 -8.36
C PRO A 246 5.76 -9.06 -8.49
N SER A 247 6.08 -9.83 -9.53
CA SER A 247 7.45 -10.28 -9.82
C SER A 247 8.35 -9.17 -10.37
N ASN A 248 7.79 -8.05 -10.84
CA ASN A 248 8.51 -6.90 -11.40
C ASN A 248 9.59 -7.29 -12.43
N PRO A 249 9.23 -8.00 -13.53
CA PRO A 249 10.23 -8.51 -14.47
C PRO A 249 10.99 -7.40 -15.21
N ALA A 250 10.42 -6.20 -15.31
CA ALA A 250 11.08 -5.01 -15.86
C ALA A 250 11.96 -4.27 -14.85
N PHE A 251 12.11 -4.78 -13.61
CA PHE A 251 12.90 -4.17 -12.54
C PHE A 251 12.57 -2.70 -12.29
N SER A 252 11.31 -2.30 -12.48
CA SER A 252 10.88 -0.92 -12.29
C SER A 252 11.18 -0.48 -10.85
N LYS A 253 11.82 0.68 -10.71
CA LYS A 253 12.02 1.32 -9.40
C LYS A 253 10.70 1.80 -8.76
N ARG A 254 9.67 2.00 -9.59
CA ARG A 254 8.35 2.53 -9.21
C ARG A 254 7.28 1.67 -9.87
N LEU A 255 7.02 0.51 -9.27
CA LEU A 255 6.09 -0.47 -9.81
C LEU A 255 4.65 -0.06 -9.52
N VAL A 256 3.79 -0.07 -10.53
CA VAL A 256 2.32 -0.08 -10.36
C VAL A 256 1.81 -1.48 -10.63
N LEU A 257 0.88 -1.96 -9.81
CA LEU A 257 0.28 -3.28 -9.93
C LEU A 257 -1.08 -3.18 -10.65
N LEU A 258 -1.29 -4.01 -11.67
CA LEU A 258 -2.51 -3.97 -12.50
C LEU A 258 -3.21 -5.34 -12.59
N GLN A 259 -2.73 -6.34 -11.86
CA GLN A 259 -3.17 -7.73 -11.98
C GLN A 259 -4.48 -8.06 -11.24
N THR A 260 -4.94 -7.18 -10.34
CA THR A 260 -6.24 -7.33 -9.65
C THR A 260 -7.03 -6.01 -9.66
N PRO A 261 -8.37 -6.03 -9.51
CA PRO A 261 -9.16 -4.80 -9.60
C PRO A 261 -8.83 -3.80 -8.49
N ALA A 262 -8.58 -4.24 -7.25
CA ALA A 262 -8.24 -3.29 -6.18
C ALA A 262 -6.91 -2.56 -6.46
N HIS A 263 -5.89 -3.27 -6.96
CA HIS A 263 -4.64 -2.64 -7.35
C HIS A 263 -4.83 -1.69 -8.54
N ALA A 264 -5.54 -2.13 -9.58
CA ALA A 264 -5.80 -1.29 -10.75
C ALA A 264 -6.63 -0.05 -10.40
N ALA A 265 -7.61 -0.16 -9.51
CA ALA A 265 -8.50 0.93 -9.11
C ALA A 265 -7.78 2.09 -8.45
N GLY A 266 -6.80 1.81 -7.59
CA GLY A 266 -5.98 2.86 -6.97
C GLY A 266 -5.20 3.68 -8.01
N GLU A 267 -4.84 3.04 -9.11
CA GLU A 267 -3.86 3.58 -10.06
C GLU A 267 -4.47 3.99 -11.41
N ILE A 268 -5.76 3.72 -11.61
CA ILE A 268 -6.43 3.85 -12.90
C ILE A 268 -6.29 5.24 -13.51
N ARG A 269 -6.41 6.31 -12.72
CA ARG A 269 -6.25 7.68 -13.23
C ARG A 269 -4.84 7.94 -13.74
N ARG A 270 -3.81 7.44 -13.05
CA ARG A 270 -2.41 7.59 -13.47
C ARG A 270 -2.10 6.74 -14.69
N VAL A 271 -2.66 5.53 -14.75
CA VAL A 271 -2.57 4.65 -15.94
C VAL A 271 -3.18 5.34 -17.16
N LEU A 272 -4.42 5.84 -17.04
CA LEU A 272 -5.10 6.54 -18.13
C LEU A 272 -4.33 7.79 -18.58
N ALA A 273 -3.77 8.57 -17.65
CA ALA A 273 -2.94 9.71 -17.99
C ALA A 273 -1.67 9.30 -18.76
N ALA A 274 -0.95 8.27 -18.30
CA ALA A 274 0.25 7.77 -18.97
C ALA A 274 -0.04 7.26 -20.39
N VAL A 275 -1.16 6.57 -20.59
CA VAL A 275 -1.60 6.09 -21.91
C VAL A 275 -1.99 7.26 -22.82
N ARG A 276 -2.77 8.24 -22.32
CA ARG A 276 -3.15 9.44 -23.09
C ARG A 276 -1.93 10.18 -23.59
N ASP A 277 -0.95 10.37 -22.71
CA ASP A 277 0.33 11.04 -22.99
C ASP A 277 1.31 10.19 -23.83
N SER A 278 0.96 8.96 -24.21
CA SER A 278 1.84 8.03 -24.93
C SER A 278 3.17 7.76 -24.20
N LYS A 279 3.17 7.78 -22.86
CA LYS A 279 4.34 7.44 -22.02
C LYS A 279 4.44 5.94 -21.73
N MET A 280 3.38 5.19 -22.00
CA MET A 280 3.27 3.75 -21.79
C MET A 280 2.46 3.11 -22.93
N PRO A 281 2.74 1.84 -23.28
CA PRO A 281 3.78 0.97 -22.74
C PRO A 281 5.17 1.39 -23.22
N VAL A 282 6.21 0.83 -22.59
CA VAL A 282 7.61 1.00 -23.00
C VAL A 282 8.18 -0.30 -23.59
N ASP A 283 9.32 -0.22 -24.26
CA ASP A 283 10.12 -1.37 -24.67
C ASP A 283 11.15 -1.76 -23.57
N ASP A 284 12.02 -2.71 -23.88
CA ASP A 284 13.04 -3.22 -22.95
C ASP A 284 14.12 -2.18 -22.62
N LEU A 285 14.24 -1.11 -23.43
CA LEU A 285 15.15 0.02 -23.18
C LEU A 285 14.46 1.13 -22.37
N GLY A 286 13.16 1.00 -22.10
CA GLY A 286 12.36 2.01 -21.42
C GLY A 286 11.81 3.10 -22.34
N GLU A 287 11.94 2.94 -23.66
CA GLU A 287 11.43 3.90 -24.63
C GLU A 287 9.94 3.66 -24.90
N PRO A 288 9.11 4.72 -24.99
CA PRO A 288 7.68 4.55 -25.27
C PRO A 288 7.43 3.81 -26.59
N ARG A 289 6.68 2.71 -26.51
CA ARG A 289 6.16 2.00 -27.68
C ARG A 289 4.86 2.62 -28.16
N HIS A 290 4.70 2.70 -29.47
CA HIS A 290 3.45 3.13 -30.06
C HIS A 290 2.36 2.06 -29.89
N LEU A 291 1.28 2.41 -29.20
CA LEU A 291 0.01 1.68 -29.29
C LEU A 291 -0.72 2.15 -30.54
N SER A 292 -1.20 1.20 -31.35
CA SER A 292 -2.13 1.54 -32.44
C SER A 292 -3.32 2.35 -31.90
N ASP A 293 -3.81 3.31 -32.67
CA ASP A 293 -4.91 4.18 -32.25
C ASP A 293 -6.14 3.38 -31.81
N ALA A 294 -6.45 2.27 -32.50
CA ALA A 294 -7.53 1.37 -32.14
C ALA A 294 -7.37 0.78 -30.73
N LEU A 295 -6.19 0.22 -30.41
CA LEU A 295 -5.91 -0.34 -29.08
C LEU A 295 -5.90 0.76 -28.01
N LYS A 296 -5.28 1.91 -28.29
CA LYS A 296 -5.25 3.05 -27.37
C LYS A 296 -6.66 3.53 -27.04
N SER A 297 -7.52 3.69 -28.04
CA SER A 297 -8.92 4.09 -27.84
C SER A 297 -9.71 3.07 -27.02
N VAL A 298 -9.55 1.76 -27.28
CA VAL A 298 -10.20 0.70 -26.48
C VAL A 298 -9.72 0.74 -25.03
N LEU A 299 -8.40 0.76 -24.81
CA LEU A 299 -7.80 0.78 -23.47
C LEU A 299 -8.28 1.98 -22.65
N LEU A 300 -8.32 3.17 -23.27
CA LEU A 300 -8.78 4.38 -22.60
C LEU A 300 -10.27 4.34 -22.28
N ARG A 301 -11.10 3.80 -23.19
CA ARG A 301 -12.56 3.68 -22.96
C ARG A 301 -12.87 2.69 -21.84
N GLU A 302 -12.31 1.49 -21.90
CA GLU A 302 -12.56 0.46 -20.88
C GLU A 302 -11.98 0.87 -19.51
N GLY A 303 -10.80 1.50 -19.50
CA GLY A 303 -10.22 2.02 -18.27
C GLY A 303 -11.01 3.18 -17.68
N GLN A 304 -11.60 4.06 -18.51
CA GLN A 304 -12.50 5.11 -18.02
C GLN A 304 -13.79 4.52 -17.44
N SER A 305 -14.41 3.55 -18.11
CA SER A 305 -15.59 2.81 -17.61
C SER A 305 -15.33 2.18 -16.24
N PHE A 306 -14.17 1.54 -16.08
CA PHE A 306 -13.74 1.01 -14.79
C PHE A 306 -13.54 2.11 -13.73
N SER A 307 -12.85 3.20 -14.08
CA SER A 307 -12.65 4.35 -13.18
C SER A 307 -13.97 4.94 -12.69
N ASP A 308 -14.92 5.16 -13.59
CA ASP A 308 -16.21 5.78 -13.26
C ASP A 308 -17.05 4.86 -12.35
N THR A 309 -16.98 3.55 -12.58
CA THR A 309 -17.66 2.55 -11.75
C THR A 309 -17.07 2.49 -10.33
N ILE A 310 -15.75 2.58 -10.21
CA ILE A 310 -15.07 2.68 -8.90
C ILE A 310 -15.49 3.96 -8.16
N ASP A 311 -15.54 5.09 -8.85
CA ASP A 311 -15.99 6.35 -8.25
C ASP A 311 -17.43 6.25 -7.72
N ALA A 312 -18.33 5.61 -8.48
CA ALA A 312 -19.71 5.35 -8.06
C ALA A 312 -19.79 4.44 -6.83
N ALA A 313 -19.05 3.32 -6.85
CA ALA A 313 -18.98 2.40 -5.71
C ALA A 313 -18.50 3.09 -4.43
N LEU A 314 -17.45 3.90 -4.53
CA LEU A 314 -16.90 4.64 -3.39
C LEU A 314 -17.82 5.80 -2.94
N ALA A 315 -18.55 6.43 -3.87
CA ALA A 315 -19.51 7.47 -3.52
C ALA A 315 -20.68 6.89 -2.70
N TRP A 316 -21.16 5.71 -3.07
CA TRP A 316 -22.20 5.00 -2.33
C TRP A 316 -21.76 4.66 -0.89
N GLU A 317 -20.52 4.19 -0.70
CA GLU A 317 -20.00 3.91 0.65
C GLU A 317 -20.01 5.15 1.55
N ARG A 318 -19.52 6.29 1.02
CA ARG A 318 -19.46 7.56 1.77
C ARG A 318 -20.83 8.08 2.16
N GLN A 319 -21.83 7.93 1.29
CA GLN A 319 -23.20 8.38 1.59
C GLN A 319 -23.79 7.59 2.76
N ARG A 320 -23.55 6.27 2.83
CA ARG A 320 -24.05 5.45 3.93
C ARG A 320 -23.36 5.72 5.25
N ASP A 321 -22.07 6.02 5.22
CA ASP A 321 -21.31 6.41 6.43
C ASP A 321 -21.80 7.75 7.01
N SER A 322 -22.39 8.63 6.19
CA SER A 322 -22.92 9.92 6.65
C SER A 322 -24.33 9.87 7.27
N HIS A 323 -24.99 8.71 7.23
CA HIS A 323 -26.34 8.51 7.76
C HIS A 323 -26.38 7.68 9.05
N HIS A 324 -25.22 7.42 9.66
CA HIS A 324 -25.04 6.79 10.96
C HIS A 324 -24.30 7.73 11.92
#